data_AF-A0A9P1IV01-F1
#
_entry.id   AF-A0A9P1IV01-F1
#
_cell.length_a   1.000
_cell.length_b   1.000
_cell.length_c   1.000
_cell.angle_alpha   90.00
_cell.angle_beta   90.00
_cell.angle_gamma   90.00
#
_symmetry.space_group_name_H-M   'P 1'
#
loop_
_entity.id
_entity.type
_entity.pdbx_description
1 polymer ?
#
loop_
_entity_poly.entity_id
_entity_poly.type
_entity_poly.pdbx_seq_one_letter_code
_entity_poly.pdbx_strand_id
1 'polypeptide(L)'
;MPDRFLTFLNSSTIQNLEWTSELQLMLIIEQICICLTFIQYLFNFYLLIKFRVMHRNLHILLFIYGGQYFLSISARSILIYLQYYNLENTELGRIANYCRTICVFLVLGMLPFLVFERCFATCLAGTYENNKHIWIPALLISIMIPYSTLSAMAYIRRWYPIYIHCINIICFNIGSSLLLIVLEKCNFRHHRNYTPRHPSYSLSTRFQISENIKTCQWLSRIQTHILCFNIACCCLLSLEFTSVSQKVIVAANVAFNFTFILYAAIVPCFIIYCTPEWSRETKRLFYLLTSRKSGFNQNLPQSTFGRELVYEKHVEAQMYFDFLAKDLRNCVSEAVFL
;
A
#
# COMPACT_ATOMS: atom_id res chain seq x y z
N MET A 1 24.44 20.57 -16.91
CA MET A 1 23.49 19.81 -17.76
C MET A 1 22.07 20.15 -17.32
N PRO A 2 21.08 20.23 -18.22
CA PRO A 2 19.70 20.49 -17.84
C PRO A 2 19.13 19.31 -17.03
N ASP A 3 18.32 19.64 -16.02
CA ASP A 3 17.64 18.67 -15.18
C ASP A 3 16.72 17.75 -16.02
N ARG A 4 16.49 16.51 -15.55
CA ARG A 4 15.51 15.58 -16.14
C ARG A 4 14.33 15.44 -15.21
N PHE A 5 13.11 15.54 -15.74
CA PHE A 5 11.89 15.37 -14.97
C PHE A 5 11.00 14.30 -15.59
N LEU A 6 10.37 13.49 -14.75
CA LEU A 6 9.52 12.34 -15.14
C LEU A 6 8.24 12.72 -15.91
N THR A 7 7.84 13.99 -15.87
CA THR A 7 6.53 14.45 -16.37
C THR A 7 6.60 15.73 -17.17
N PHE A 8 7.81 16.13 -17.54
CA PHE A 8 8.01 17.38 -18.24
C PHE A 8 7.79 17.18 -19.75
N LEU A 9 6.60 17.55 -20.18
CA LEU A 9 6.29 17.78 -21.58
C LEU A 9 6.57 19.25 -21.88
N ASN A 10 7.52 19.50 -22.80
CA ASN A 10 7.85 20.85 -23.24
C ASN A 10 6.85 21.30 -24.30
N SER A 11 6.11 22.38 -24.02
CA SER A 11 5.10 22.89 -24.95
C SER A 11 5.68 23.33 -26.29
N SER A 12 6.94 23.78 -26.34
CA SER A 12 7.59 24.14 -27.60
C SER A 12 7.85 22.91 -28.50
N THR A 13 8.21 21.77 -27.90
CA THR A 13 8.36 20.50 -28.65
C THR A 13 7.03 20.05 -29.22
N ILE A 14 5.93 20.28 -28.50
CA ILE A 14 4.60 19.85 -28.92
C ILE A 14 4.04 20.76 -30.02
N GLN A 15 4.29 22.06 -29.94
CA GLN A 15 4.01 23.00 -31.03
C GLN A 15 4.72 22.59 -32.31
N ASN A 16 6.00 22.22 -32.23
CA ASN A 16 6.78 21.73 -33.38
C ASN A 16 6.25 20.40 -33.97
N LEU A 17 5.51 19.62 -33.17
CA LEU A 17 4.89 18.37 -33.61
C LEU A 17 3.45 18.54 -34.11
N GLU A 18 2.91 19.76 -34.05
CA GLU A 18 1.50 20.09 -34.36
C GLU A 18 0.49 19.30 -33.52
N TRP A 19 0.87 18.89 -32.30
CA TRP A 19 0.07 18.04 -31.41
C TRP A 19 -0.61 18.82 -30.27
N THR A 20 -0.82 20.12 -30.46
CA THR A 20 -1.31 20.99 -29.39
C THR A 20 -2.74 20.64 -28.97
N SER A 21 -3.62 20.32 -29.92
CA SER A 21 -5.01 19.89 -29.66
C SER A 21 -5.07 18.56 -28.92
N GLU A 22 -4.26 17.61 -29.36
CA GLU A 22 -4.17 16.26 -28.84
C GLU A 22 -3.64 16.29 -27.41
N LEU A 23 -2.59 17.09 -27.16
CA LEU A 23 -2.07 17.28 -25.81
C LEU A 23 -3.12 17.88 -24.88
N GLN A 24 -3.81 18.95 -25.31
CA GLN A 24 -4.83 19.60 -24.48
C GLN A 24 -5.94 18.61 -24.10
N LEU A 25 -6.41 17.81 -25.05
CA LEU A 25 -7.39 16.76 -24.78
C LEU A 25 -6.85 15.72 -23.79
N MET A 26 -5.61 15.25 -23.99
CA MET A 26 -4.96 14.29 -23.08
C MET A 26 -4.81 14.85 -21.66
N LEU A 27 -4.42 16.12 -21.51
CA LEU A 27 -4.28 16.79 -20.21
C LEU A 27 -5.64 16.95 -19.49
N ILE A 28 -6.71 17.26 -20.22
CA ILE A 28 -8.08 17.33 -19.67
C ILE A 28 -8.52 15.95 -19.18
N ILE A 29 -8.32 14.91 -20.00
CA ILE A 29 -8.63 13.53 -19.62
C ILE A 29 -7.82 13.12 -18.39
N GLU A 30 -6.52 13.43 -18.38
CA GLU A 30 -5.64 13.14 -17.26
C GLU A 30 -6.13 13.81 -15.97
N GLN A 31 -6.51 15.09 -16.02
CA GLN A 31 -7.02 15.82 -14.87
C GLN A 31 -8.34 15.26 -14.35
N ILE A 32 -9.26 14.85 -15.24
CA ILE A 32 -10.51 14.18 -14.85
C ILE A 32 -10.19 12.87 -14.11
N CYS A 33 -9.29 12.05 -14.66
CA CYS A 33 -8.87 10.80 -14.03
C CYS A 33 -8.23 11.06 -12.66
N ILE A 34 -7.36 12.07 -12.55
CA ILE A 34 -6.74 12.46 -11.28
C ILE A 34 -7.81 12.85 -10.24
N CYS A 35 -8.81 13.64 -10.62
CA CYS A 35 -9.91 14.02 -9.71
C CYS A 35 -10.68 12.79 -9.20
N LEU A 36 -11.00 11.84 -10.08
CA LEU A 36 -11.68 10.58 -9.71
C LEU A 36 -10.80 9.74 -8.77
N THR A 37 -9.52 9.57 -9.10
CA THR A 37 -8.57 8.83 -8.27
C THR A 37 -8.35 9.51 -6.93
N PHE A 38 -8.36 10.84 -6.85
CA PHE A 38 -8.24 11.59 -5.60
C PHE A 38 -9.41 11.30 -4.65
N ILE A 39 -10.65 11.32 -5.15
CA ILE A 39 -11.85 10.96 -4.36
C ILE A 39 -11.75 9.51 -3.86
N GLN A 40 -11.36 8.59 -4.75
CA GLN A 40 -11.15 7.20 -4.38
C GLN A 40 -10.07 7.06 -3.29
N TYR A 41 -8.98 7.81 -3.40
CA TYR A 41 -7.87 7.76 -2.45
C TYR A 41 -8.26 8.34 -1.10
N LEU A 42 -9.06 9.41 -1.05
CA LEU A 42 -9.64 9.92 0.19
C LEU A 42 -10.45 8.85 0.93
N PHE A 43 -11.28 8.09 0.20
CA PHE A 43 -12.04 6.99 0.79
C PHE A 43 -11.14 5.87 1.34
N ASN A 44 -10.12 5.47 0.58
CA ASN A 44 -9.15 4.47 1.01
C ASN A 44 -8.37 4.92 2.26
N PHE A 45 -7.94 6.19 2.28
CA PHE A 45 -7.21 6.75 3.40
C PHE A 45 -8.10 6.89 4.64
N TYR A 46 -9.39 7.19 4.47
CA TYR A 46 -10.37 7.13 5.55
C TYR A 46 -10.48 5.72 6.14
N LEU A 47 -10.55 4.68 5.30
CA LEU A 47 -10.56 3.29 5.79
C LEU A 47 -9.28 2.96 6.56
N LEU A 48 -8.12 3.38 6.03
CA LEU A 48 -6.83 3.19 6.68
C LEU A 48 -6.78 3.85 8.06
N ILE A 49 -7.26 5.10 8.19
CA ILE A 49 -7.28 5.81 9.48
C ILE A 49 -8.22 5.13 10.48
N LYS A 50 -9.43 4.78 10.04
CA LYS A 50 -10.52 4.37 10.92
C LYS A 50 -10.46 2.91 11.33
N PHE A 51 -9.99 2.03 10.44
CA PHE A 51 -9.98 0.58 10.66
C PHE A 51 -8.55 0.07 10.74
N ARG A 52 -8.03 -0.04 11.97
CA ARG A 52 -6.71 -0.62 12.28
C ARG A 52 -6.78 -2.14 12.27
N VAL A 53 -6.94 -2.70 11.07
CA VAL A 53 -7.02 -4.15 10.84
C VAL A 53 -5.62 -4.78 10.77
N MET A 54 -4.63 -3.99 10.38
CA MET A 54 -3.26 -4.46 10.20
C MET A 54 -2.41 -4.26 11.45
N HIS A 55 -1.37 -5.09 11.59
CA HIS A 55 -0.34 -4.88 12.61
C HIS A 55 0.16 -3.44 12.61
N ARG A 56 0.37 -2.90 13.82
CA ARG A 56 0.67 -1.49 14.04
C ARG A 56 1.86 -0.96 13.22
N ASN A 57 2.96 -1.70 13.13
CA ASN A 57 4.16 -1.22 12.43
C ASN A 57 3.94 -1.16 10.92
N LEU A 58 3.29 -2.18 10.35
CA LEU A 58 2.87 -2.18 8.96
C LEU A 58 1.88 -1.05 8.66
N HIS A 59 0.94 -0.79 9.58
CA HIS A 59 -0.01 0.32 9.47
C HIS A 59 0.68 1.69 9.41
N ILE A 60 1.71 1.93 10.23
CA ILE A 60 2.51 3.16 10.19
C ILE A 60 3.21 3.35 8.83
N LEU A 61 3.80 2.28 8.29
CA LEU A 61 4.44 2.33 6.97
C LEU A 61 3.41 2.64 5.86
N LEU A 62 2.27 1.97 5.90
CA LEU A 62 1.18 2.19 4.94
C LEU A 62 0.56 3.59 5.06
N PHE A 63 0.55 4.19 6.25
CA PHE A 63 0.09 5.55 6.45
C PHE A 63 0.98 6.57 5.75
N ILE A 64 2.30 6.45 5.89
CA ILE A 64 3.26 7.34 5.18
C ILE A 64 3.17 7.12 3.68
N TYR A 65 3.09 5.86 3.25
CA TYR A 65 2.93 5.51 1.86
C TYR A 65 1.62 6.06 1.27
N GLY A 66 0.52 5.97 2.01
CA GLY A 66 -0.75 6.56 1.62
C GLY A 66 -0.68 8.09 1.56
N GLY A 67 -0.03 8.70 2.54
CA GLY A 67 0.12 10.15 2.65
C GLY A 67 0.82 10.78 1.43
N GLN A 68 1.91 10.16 0.94
CA GLN A 68 2.66 10.74 -0.18
C GLN A 68 1.87 10.77 -1.50
N TYR A 69 0.81 9.96 -1.67
CA TYR A 69 -0.04 10.03 -2.87
C TYR A 69 -0.76 11.36 -3.02
N PHE A 70 -1.23 11.93 -1.91
CA PHE A 70 -1.87 13.24 -1.94
C PHE A 70 -0.89 14.29 -2.45
N LEU A 71 0.35 14.26 -1.96
CA LEU A 71 1.42 15.15 -2.40
C LEU A 71 1.74 14.95 -3.90
N SER A 72 1.86 13.71 -4.35
CA SER A 72 2.13 13.37 -5.76
C SER A 72 1.02 13.79 -6.73
N ILE A 73 -0.25 13.59 -6.33
CA ILE A 73 -1.43 13.99 -7.10
C ILE A 73 -1.52 15.51 -7.18
N SER A 74 -1.39 16.21 -6.04
CA SER A 74 -1.41 17.68 -6.01
C SER A 74 -0.29 18.28 -6.87
N ALA A 75 0.93 17.74 -6.77
CA ALA A 75 2.05 18.17 -7.61
C ALA A 75 1.74 17.97 -9.10
N ARG A 76 1.08 16.87 -9.48
CA ARG A 76 0.71 16.65 -10.89
C ARG A 76 -0.39 17.58 -11.38
N SER A 77 -1.42 17.84 -10.58
CA SER A 77 -2.45 18.80 -10.98
C SER A 77 -1.87 20.20 -11.18
N ILE A 78 -0.91 20.63 -10.35
CA ILE A 78 -0.17 21.88 -10.58
C ILE A 78 0.59 21.84 -11.91
N LEU A 79 1.28 20.73 -12.21
CA LEU A 79 2.01 20.59 -13.47
C LEU A 79 1.09 20.61 -14.69
N ILE A 80 -0.07 19.95 -14.64
CA ILE A 80 -1.06 19.97 -15.73
C ILE A 80 -1.56 21.41 -15.95
N TYR A 81 -1.89 22.13 -14.87
CA TYR A 81 -2.27 23.53 -14.96
C TYR A 81 -1.17 24.37 -15.64
N LEU A 82 0.08 24.24 -15.19
CA LEU A 82 1.20 24.98 -15.78
C LEU A 82 1.44 24.61 -17.25
N GLN A 83 1.33 23.33 -17.62
CA GLN A 83 1.46 22.86 -19.01
C GLN A 83 0.36 23.42 -19.91
N TYR A 84 -0.87 23.54 -19.39
CA TYR A 84 -1.99 24.10 -20.14
C TYR A 84 -1.77 25.58 -20.51
N TYR A 85 -1.13 26.35 -19.62
CA TYR A 85 -0.84 27.77 -19.80
C TYR A 85 0.57 28.06 -20.35
N ASN A 86 1.35 27.03 -20.72
CA ASN A 86 2.75 27.17 -21.18
C ASN A 86 3.68 27.84 -20.14
N LEU A 87 3.46 27.55 -18.86
CA LEU A 87 4.21 28.07 -17.70
C LEU A 87 5.06 26.98 -17.01
N GLU A 88 5.33 25.87 -17.69
CA GLU A 88 6.01 24.70 -17.14
C GLU A 88 7.46 24.95 -16.71
N ASN A 89 8.11 25.97 -17.30
CA ASN A 89 9.51 26.33 -17.01
C ASN A 89 9.69 27.26 -15.80
N THR A 90 8.60 27.67 -15.14
CA THR A 90 8.63 28.50 -13.94
C THR A 90 9.27 27.75 -12.74
N GLU A 91 9.72 28.49 -11.74
CA GLU A 91 10.24 27.90 -10.48
C GLU A 91 9.20 27.00 -9.81
N LEU A 92 7.91 27.37 -9.87
CA LEU A 92 6.81 26.53 -9.39
C LEU A 92 6.73 25.20 -10.14
N GLY A 93 6.89 25.23 -11.48
CA GLY A 93 6.93 24.02 -12.32
C GLY A 93 8.11 23.12 -11.98
N ARG A 94 9.28 23.69 -11.69
CA ARG A 94 10.46 22.93 -11.22
C ARG A 94 10.17 22.27 -9.87
N ILE A 95 9.73 23.03 -8.87
CA ILE A 95 9.42 22.52 -7.52
C ILE A 95 8.38 21.39 -7.59
N ALA A 96 7.31 21.57 -8.38
CA ALA A 96 6.28 20.56 -8.55
C ALA A 96 6.82 19.28 -9.20
N ASN A 97 7.70 19.39 -10.21
CA ASN A 97 8.38 18.22 -10.79
C ASN A 97 9.30 17.53 -9.77
N TYR A 98 10.12 18.26 -9.01
CA TYR A 98 10.97 17.69 -7.94
C TYR A 98 10.12 16.91 -6.94
N CYS A 99 9.05 17.54 -6.43
CA CYS A 99 8.14 16.95 -5.47
C CYS A 99 7.50 15.66 -6.01
N ARG A 100 6.97 15.71 -7.24
CA ARG A 100 6.36 14.54 -7.89
C ARG A 100 7.37 13.41 -8.11
N THR A 101 8.56 13.73 -8.61
CA THR A 101 9.61 12.72 -8.86
C THR A 101 10.03 12.01 -7.58
N ILE A 102 10.24 12.74 -6.48
CA ILE A 102 10.55 12.11 -5.18
C ILE A 102 9.42 11.16 -4.75
N CYS A 103 8.16 11.60 -4.86
CA CYS A 103 7.01 10.75 -4.51
C CYS A 103 6.92 9.49 -5.37
N VAL A 104 7.17 9.60 -6.69
CA VAL A 104 7.19 8.43 -7.59
C VAL A 104 8.29 7.44 -7.18
N PHE A 105 9.51 7.90 -6.88
CA PHE A 105 10.58 7.01 -6.41
C PHE A 105 10.31 6.40 -5.03
N LEU A 106 9.60 7.10 -4.15
CA LEU A 106 9.10 6.53 -2.88
C LEU A 106 8.14 5.36 -3.16
N VAL A 107 7.19 5.53 -4.07
CA VAL A 107 6.24 4.47 -4.45
C VAL A 107 6.95 3.28 -5.06
N LEU A 108 7.80 3.51 -6.07
CA LEU A 108 8.49 2.42 -6.78
C LEU A 108 9.46 1.64 -5.88
N GLY A 109 9.97 2.28 -4.83
CA GLY A 109 10.91 1.71 -3.86
C GLY A 109 10.30 1.17 -2.57
N MET A 110 8.98 1.26 -2.36
CA MET A 110 8.35 0.95 -1.07
C MET A 110 8.39 -0.54 -0.67
N LEU A 111 8.28 -1.44 -1.66
CA LEU A 111 7.93 -2.83 -1.44
C LEU A 111 8.96 -3.59 -0.59
N PRO A 112 10.28 -3.43 -0.84
CA PRO A 112 11.31 -3.98 0.04
C PRO A 112 11.10 -3.65 1.51
N PHE A 113 10.67 -2.43 1.83
CA PHE A 113 10.50 -1.99 3.22
C PHE A 113 9.29 -2.64 3.90
N LEU A 114 8.19 -2.88 3.16
CA LEU A 114 7.07 -3.67 3.68
C LEU A 114 7.49 -5.12 3.96
N VAL A 115 8.32 -5.72 3.10
CA VAL A 115 8.80 -7.09 3.30
C VAL A 115 9.81 -7.18 4.44
N PHE A 116 10.72 -6.21 4.58
CA PHE A 116 11.63 -6.16 5.73
C PHE A 116 10.88 -6.02 7.05
N GLU A 117 9.79 -5.26 7.07
CA GLU A 117 8.92 -5.19 8.24
C GLU A 117 8.32 -6.56 8.57
N ARG A 118 7.92 -7.36 7.56
CA ARG A 118 7.49 -8.77 7.75
C ARG A 118 8.64 -9.69 8.19
N CYS A 119 9.89 -9.43 7.79
CA CYS A 119 11.05 -10.13 8.34
C CYS A 119 11.14 -9.94 9.85
N PHE A 120 11.04 -8.70 10.34
CA PHE A 120 11.05 -8.41 11.77
C PHE A 120 9.89 -9.07 12.51
N ALA A 121 8.69 -9.04 11.94
CA ALA A 121 7.52 -9.72 12.52
C ALA A 121 7.76 -11.24 12.66
N THR A 122 8.43 -11.84 11.67
CA THR A 122 8.78 -13.28 11.69
C THR A 122 9.86 -13.58 12.72
N CYS A 123 10.92 -12.78 12.79
CA CYS A 123 12.02 -12.98 13.74
C CYS A 123 11.63 -12.71 15.20
N LEU A 124 10.68 -11.79 15.42
CA LEU A 124 10.24 -11.35 16.75
C LEU A 124 8.86 -11.89 17.12
N ALA A 125 8.41 -12.99 16.51
CA ALA A 125 7.02 -13.46 16.59
C ALA A 125 6.43 -13.57 18.01
N GLY A 126 7.24 -13.80 19.06
CA GLY A 126 6.77 -13.86 20.45
C GLY A 126 6.69 -12.54 21.20
N THR A 127 7.41 -11.49 20.76
CA THR A 127 7.43 -10.17 21.43
C THR A 127 6.85 -9.05 20.57
N TYR A 128 6.63 -9.33 19.28
CA TYR A 128 6.36 -8.33 18.25
C TYR A 128 5.15 -7.44 18.58
N GLU A 129 4.06 -8.02 19.07
CA GLU A 129 2.87 -7.23 19.43
C GLU A 129 2.92 -6.68 20.86
N ASN A 130 3.57 -7.39 21.77
CA ASN A 130 3.62 -7.02 23.18
C ASN A 130 4.39 -5.71 23.41
N ASN A 131 5.52 -5.54 22.71
CA ASN A 131 6.44 -4.43 22.97
C ASN A 131 6.29 -3.24 22.00
N LYS A 132 5.23 -3.21 21.18
CA LYS A 132 4.91 -2.20 20.13
C LYS A 132 6.00 -1.96 19.06
N HIS A 133 7.28 -2.15 19.39
CA HIS A 133 8.49 -2.01 18.58
C HIS A 133 8.45 -0.89 17.54
N ILE A 134 8.06 0.32 17.97
CA ILE A 134 7.93 1.51 17.10
C ILE A 134 9.27 1.89 16.43
N TRP A 135 10.39 1.45 17.01
CA TRP A 135 11.70 1.61 16.41
C TRP A 135 11.83 0.89 15.06
N ILE A 136 11.08 -0.19 14.79
CA ILE A 136 11.10 -0.92 13.51
C ILE A 136 10.62 -0.02 12.36
N PRO A 137 9.38 0.50 12.37
CA PRO A 137 8.94 1.39 11.29
C PRO A 137 9.79 2.66 11.24
N ALA A 138 10.19 3.23 12.39
CA ALA A 138 11.05 4.41 12.41
C ALA A 138 12.40 4.18 11.69
N LEU A 139 13.06 3.04 11.95
CA LEU A 139 14.28 2.63 11.26
C LEU A 139 14.04 2.47 9.76
N LEU A 140 12.99 1.75 9.36
CA LEU A 140 12.69 1.51 7.96
C LEU A 140 12.39 2.82 7.20
N ILE A 141 11.63 3.74 7.81
CA ILE A 141 11.34 5.07 7.25
C ILE A 141 12.62 5.89 7.13
N SER A 142 13.48 5.86 8.16
CA SER A 142 14.74 6.61 8.18
C SER A 142 15.71 6.16 7.08
N ILE A 143 15.57 4.94 6.57
CA ILE A 143 16.35 4.42 5.44
C ILE A 143 15.62 4.70 4.12
N MET A 144 14.31 4.43 4.07
CA MET A 144 13.49 4.55 2.85
C MET A 144 13.46 5.98 2.31
N ILE A 145 13.17 6.98 3.16
CA ILE A 145 13.00 8.36 2.69
C ILE A 145 14.30 8.91 2.08
N PRO A 146 15.47 8.82 2.74
CA PRO A 146 16.73 9.25 2.16
C PRO A 146 17.09 8.45 0.90
N TYR A 147 16.90 7.12 0.90
CA TYR A 147 17.19 6.29 -0.27
C TYR A 147 16.38 6.73 -1.50
N SER A 148 15.06 6.86 -1.36
CA SER A 148 14.19 7.29 -2.46
C SER A 148 14.47 8.72 -2.90
N THR A 149 14.77 9.63 -1.96
CA THR A 149 15.11 11.02 -2.27
C THR A 149 16.45 11.12 -3.01
N LEU A 150 17.48 10.40 -2.56
CA LEU A 150 18.78 10.36 -3.23
C LEU A 150 18.67 9.71 -4.61
N SER A 151 17.91 8.62 -4.76
CA SER A 151 17.65 8.00 -6.06
C SER A 151 16.91 8.95 -7.00
N ALA A 152 15.93 9.70 -6.50
CA ALA A 152 15.23 10.73 -7.26
C ALA A 152 16.18 11.87 -7.69
N MET A 153 17.02 12.36 -6.79
CA MET A 153 18.01 13.41 -7.12
C MET A 153 19.03 12.91 -8.16
N ALA A 154 19.51 11.68 -8.00
CA ALA A 154 20.42 11.05 -8.96
C ALA A 154 19.79 10.94 -10.36
N TYR A 155 18.49 10.63 -10.43
CA TYR A 155 17.74 10.62 -11.68
C TYR A 155 17.59 12.03 -12.27
N ILE A 156 17.18 13.02 -11.47
CA ILE A 156 16.94 14.39 -11.92
C ILE A 156 18.24 15.04 -12.42
N ARG A 157 19.32 14.90 -11.64
CA ARG A 157 20.66 15.43 -11.95
C ARG A 157 21.45 14.56 -12.92
N ARG A 158 20.87 13.44 -13.39
CA ARG A 158 21.47 12.51 -14.35
C ARG A 158 22.83 11.96 -13.89
N TRP A 159 23.00 11.69 -12.60
CA TRP A 159 24.21 11.06 -12.06
C TRP A 159 24.44 9.68 -12.69
N TYR A 160 23.34 8.98 -12.99
CA TYR A 160 23.37 7.68 -13.65
C TYR A 160 22.43 7.64 -14.87
N PRO A 161 22.71 6.77 -15.85
CA PRO A 161 21.78 6.48 -16.93
C PRO A 161 20.44 5.90 -16.44
N ILE A 162 19.37 6.08 -17.21
CA ILE A 162 18.01 5.65 -16.83
C ILE A 162 17.94 4.15 -16.55
N TYR A 163 18.63 3.33 -17.36
CA TYR A 163 18.62 1.88 -17.20
C TYR A 163 19.18 1.43 -15.84
N ILE A 164 20.13 2.17 -15.24
CA ILE A 164 20.64 1.83 -13.90
C ILE A 164 19.52 2.00 -12.87
N HIS A 165 18.73 3.07 -12.95
CA HIS A 165 17.58 3.25 -12.07
C HIS A 165 16.50 2.18 -12.30
N CYS A 166 16.20 1.83 -13.56
CA CYS A 166 15.23 0.79 -13.89
C CYS A 166 15.68 -0.58 -13.36
N ILE A 167 16.93 -0.98 -13.60
CA ILE A 167 17.51 -2.24 -13.11
C ILE A 167 17.44 -2.25 -11.58
N ASN A 168 17.84 -1.17 -10.92
CA ASN A 168 17.80 -1.06 -9.47
C ASN A 168 16.38 -1.27 -8.92
N ILE A 169 15.39 -0.55 -9.46
CA ILE A 169 13.99 -0.68 -9.07
C ILE A 169 13.50 -2.13 -9.27
N ILE A 170 13.73 -2.73 -10.45
CA ILE A 170 13.27 -4.08 -10.76
C ILE A 170 13.96 -5.12 -9.84
N CYS A 171 15.27 -5.06 -9.69
CA CYS A 171 16.04 -6.00 -8.87
C CYS A 171 15.60 -5.96 -7.40
N PHE A 172 15.42 -4.78 -6.82
CA PHE A 172 14.93 -4.66 -5.43
C PHE A 172 13.51 -5.20 -5.28
N ASN A 173 12.62 -4.92 -6.23
CA ASN A 173 11.24 -5.39 -6.17
C ASN A 173 11.13 -6.91 -6.33
N ILE A 174 11.87 -7.51 -7.28
CA ILE A 174 11.92 -8.98 -7.46
C ILE A 174 12.56 -9.64 -6.24
N GLY A 175 13.69 -9.12 -5.75
CA GLY A 175 14.37 -9.65 -4.56
C GLY A 175 13.46 -9.62 -3.33
N SER A 176 12.71 -8.54 -3.15
CA SER A 176 11.68 -8.42 -2.12
C SER A 176 10.56 -9.47 -2.28
N SER A 177 10.07 -9.70 -3.51
CA SER A 177 9.03 -10.70 -3.77
C SER A 177 9.50 -12.12 -3.42
N LEU A 178 10.73 -12.46 -3.81
CA LEU A 178 11.34 -13.74 -3.49
C LEU A 178 11.52 -13.90 -1.97
N LEU A 179 11.98 -12.86 -1.30
CA LEU A 179 12.13 -12.86 0.16
C LEU A 179 10.77 -13.07 0.85
N LEU A 180 9.70 -12.43 0.37
CA LEU A 180 8.36 -12.62 0.93
C LEU A 180 7.86 -14.07 0.79
N ILE A 181 8.12 -14.71 -0.37
CA ILE A 181 7.78 -16.13 -0.58
C ILE A 181 8.55 -17.02 0.40
N VAL A 182 9.85 -16.74 0.61
CA VAL A 182 10.67 -17.46 1.58
C VAL A 182 10.13 -17.28 3.00
N LEU A 183 9.79 -16.04 3.39
CA LEU A 183 9.19 -15.73 4.69
C LEU A 183 7.87 -16.45 4.91
N GLU A 184 7.00 -16.49 3.90
CA GLU A 184 5.73 -17.21 3.98
C GLU A 184 5.97 -18.71 4.28
N LYS A 185 6.88 -19.35 3.53
CA LYS A 185 7.26 -20.75 3.76
C LYS A 185 7.88 -20.97 5.14
N CYS A 186 8.75 -20.08 5.59
CA CYS A 186 9.36 -20.12 6.92
C CYS A 186 8.30 -20.02 8.02
N ASN A 187 7.34 -19.09 7.90
CA ASN A 187 6.26 -18.93 8.86
C ASN A 187 5.33 -20.15 8.89
N PHE A 188 5.01 -20.76 7.74
CA PHE A 188 4.25 -22.02 7.71
C PHE A 188 4.97 -23.17 8.40
N ARG A 189 6.28 -23.33 8.14
CA ARG A 189 7.09 -24.34 8.80
C ARG A 189 7.16 -24.09 10.31
N HIS A 190 7.33 -22.84 10.71
CA HIS A 190 7.35 -22.44 12.11
C HIS A 190 6.01 -22.76 12.79
N HIS A 191 4.88 -22.37 12.20
CA HIS A 191 3.55 -22.68 12.71
C HIS A 191 3.29 -24.18 12.83
N ARG A 192 3.72 -25.00 11.85
CA ARG A 192 3.56 -26.46 11.88
C ARG A 192 4.35 -27.11 13.02
N ASN A 193 5.56 -26.61 13.28
CA ASN A 193 6.44 -27.15 14.33
C ASN A 193 6.08 -26.62 15.73
N TYR A 194 5.38 -25.50 15.82
CA TYR A 194 4.97 -24.87 17.07
C TYR A 194 3.71 -25.53 17.65
N THR A 195 3.91 -26.74 18.19
CA THR A 195 2.86 -27.56 18.80
C THR A 195 2.84 -27.42 20.32
N PRO A 196 1.80 -27.88 21.04
CA PRO A 196 1.75 -27.84 22.51
C PRO A 196 2.92 -28.55 23.21
N ARG A 197 3.66 -29.40 22.50
CA ARG A 197 4.86 -30.08 22.99
C ARG A 197 6.11 -29.18 22.94
N HIS A 198 6.02 -28.00 22.33
CA HIS A 198 7.13 -27.06 22.25
C HIS A 198 7.35 -26.42 23.62
N PRO A 199 8.60 -26.36 24.14
CA PRO A 199 8.89 -25.91 25.51
C PRO A 199 8.45 -24.48 25.81
N SER A 200 8.41 -23.62 24.79
CA SER A 200 7.95 -22.22 24.91
C SER A 200 6.53 -22.01 24.39
N TYR A 201 5.74 -23.07 24.19
CA TYR A 201 4.43 -22.97 23.56
C TYR A 201 3.51 -21.98 24.31
N SER A 202 2.87 -21.11 23.54
CA SER A 202 1.81 -20.25 24.02
C SER A 202 0.77 -20.07 22.92
N LEU A 203 -0.50 -19.95 23.33
CA LEU A 203 -1.60 -19.75 22.38
C LEU A 203 -1.46 -18.41 21.65
N SER A 204 -0.99 -17.37 22.36
CA SER A 204 -0.77 -16.03 21.81
C SER A 204 0.28 -16.01 20.70
N THR A 205 1.44 -16.66 20.92
CA THR A 205 2.50 -16.71 19.90
C THR A 205 2.03 -17.50 18.68
N ARG A 206 1.29 -18.60 18.88
CA ARG A 206 0.72 -19.37 17.77
C ARG A 206 -0.28 -18.54 16.95
N PHE A 207 -1.13 -17.76 17.61
CA PHE A 207 -2.05 -16.83 16.96
C PHE A 207 -1.29 -15.77 16.15
N GLN A 208 -0.26 -15.15 16.73
CA GLN A 208 0.59 -14.15 16.07
C GLN A 208 1.27 -14.71 14.82
N ILE A 209 1.79 -15.94 14.86
CA ILE A 209 2.37 -16.59 13.68
C ILE A 209 1.29 -16.81 12.60
N SER A 210 0.08 -17.25 12.98
CA SER A 210 -1.03 -17.43 12.03
C SER A 210 -1.45 -16.12 11.36
N GLU A 211 -1.52 -15.04 12.13
CA GLU A 211 -1.81 -13.70 11.61
C GLU A 211 -0.71 -13.18 10.67
N ASN A 212 0.56 -13.42 11.01
CA ASN A 212 1.68 -13.06 10.15
C ASN A 212 1.65 -13.84 8.82
N ILE A 213 1.31 -15.14 8.84
CA ILE A 213 1.11 -15.93 7.61
C ILE A 213 0.03 -15.29 6.71
N LYS A 214 -1.13 -14.96 7.29
CA LYS A 214 -2.23 -14.31 6.56
C LYS A 214 -1.78 -12.97 5.97
N THR A 215 -1.03 -12.19 6.74
CA THR A 215 -0.50 -10.89 6.29
C THR A 215 0.52 -11.06 5.15
N CYS A 216 1.41 -12.05 5.23
CA CYS A 216 2.35 -12.35 4.13
C CYS A 216 1.63 -12.78 2.84
N GLN A 217 0.58 -13.60 2.95
CA GLN A 217 -0.24 -14.00 1.80
C GLN A 217 -0.97 -12.83 1.16
N TRP A 218 -1.55 -11.97 1.98
CA TRP A 218 -2.18 -10.72 1.54
C TRP A 218 -1.17 -9.83 0.81
N LEU A 219 0.01 -9.62 1.40
CA LEU A 219 1.06 -8.77 0.84
C LEU A 219 1.60 -9.35 -0.49
N SER A 220 1.73 -10.68 -0.60
CA SER A 220 2.20 -11.37 -1.80
C SER A 220 1.28 -11.16 -3.01
N ARG A 221 -0.05 -11.17 -2.78
CA ARG A 221 -1.03 -10.87 -3.83
C ARG A 221 -0.92 -9.42 -4.32
N ILE A 222 -0.84 -8.46 -3.40
CA ILE A 222 -0.70 -7.03 -3.74
C ILE A 222 0.62 -6.75 -4.45
N GLN A 223 1.71 -7.36 -3.97
CA GLN A 223 3.05 -7.19 -4.52
C GLN A 223 3.13 -7.64 -5.98
N THR A 224 2.40 -8.67 -6.38
CA THR A 224 2.35 -9.10 -7.78
C THR A 224 1.82 -8.00 -8.70
N HIS A 225 0.76 -7.30 -8.29
CA HIS A 225 0.22 -6.17 -9.03
C HIS A 225 1.20 -4.99 -9.07
N ILE A 226 1.78 -4.64 -7.93
CA ILE A 226 2.76 -3.54 -7.85
C ILE A 226 3.99 -3.84 -8.73
N LEU A 227 4.51 -5.08 -8.70
CA LEU A 227 5.64 -5.49 -9.53
C LEU A 227 5.32 -5.35 -11.03
N CYS A 228 4.12 -5.78 -11.45
CA CYS A 228 3.67 -5.64 -12.83
C CYS A 228 3.68 -4.17 -13.29
N PHE A 229 3.14 -3.26 -12.46
CA PHE A 229 3.17 -1.84 -12.78
C PHE A 229 4.58 -1.24 -12.74
N ASN A 230 5.43 -1.65 -11.78
CA ASN A 230 6.80 -1.16 -11.71
C ASN A 230 7.59 -1.56 -12.97
N ILE A 231 7.38 -2.77 -13.48
CA ILE A 231 7.95 -3.22 -14.76
C ILE A 231 7.41 -2.35 -15.91
N ALA A 232 6.10 -2.12 -15.99
CA ALA A 232 5.50 -1.27 -17.03
C ALA A 232 6.08 0.16 -17.02
N CYS A 233 6.19 0.78 -15.83
CA CYS A 233 6.82 2.08 -15.64
C CYS A 233 8.29 2.09 -16.10
N CYS A 234 9.07 1.06 -15.76
CA CYS A 234 10.47 0.95 -16.19
C CYS A 234 10.59 0.75 -17.71
N CYS A 235 9.69 0.00 -18.34
CA CYS A 235 9.64 -0.15 -19.80
C CYS A 235 9.35 1.19 -20.49
N LEU A 236 8.41 1.98 -19.98
CA LEU A 236 8.08 3.30 -20.53
C LEU A 236 9.23 4.30 -20.38
N LEU A 237 9.91 4.33 -19.23
CA LEU A 237 11.11 5.15 -19.01
C LEU A 237 12.27 4.73 -19.91
N SER A 238 12.43 3.42 -20.13
CA SER A 238 13.47 2.91 -21.03
C SER A 238 13.15 3.25 -22.48
N LEU A 239 11.88 3.15 -22.88
CA LEU A 239 11.41 3.57 -24.21
C LEU A 239 11.64 5.06 -24.44
N GLU A 240 11.30 5.92 -23.47
CA GLU A 240 11.59 7.35 -23.53
C GLU A 240 13.08 7.61 -23.77
N PHE A 241 13.96 6.88 -23.08
CA PHE A 241 15.41 7.04 -23.18
C PHE A 241 16.00 6.57 -24.52
N THR A 242 15.55 5.43 -25.04
CA THR A 242 16.12 4.83 -26.26
C THR A 242 15.54 5.41 -27.54
N SER A 243 14.39 6.09 -27.45
CA SER A 243 13.69 6.60 -28.63
C SER A 243 14.39 7.82 -29.21
N VAL A 244 14.61 7.79 -30.52
CA VAL A 244 15.11 8.94 -31.29
C VAL A 244 13.95 9.86 -31.72
N SER A 245 12.75 9.29 -31.91
CA SER A 245 11.57 10.02 -32.35
C SER A 245 10.93 10.82 -31.21
N GLN A 246 10.82 12.14 -31.38
CA GLN A 246 10.16 13.03 -30.42
C GLN A 246 8.70 12.65 -30.15
N LYS A 247 7.99 12.14 -31.16
CA LYS A 247 6.60 11.64 -31.00
C LYS A 247 6.53 10.48 -30.01
N VAL A 248 7.48 9.55 -30.08
CA VAL A 248 7.53 8.38 -29.19
C VAL A 248 7.91 8.80 -27.76
N ILE A 249 8.83 9.76 -27.60
CA ILE A 249 9.19 10.33 -26.29
C ILE A 249 7.97 10.95 -25.60
N VAL A 250 7.22 11.80 -26.33
CA VAL A 250 5.99 12.42 -25.80
C VAL A 250 4.95 11.37 -25.46
N ALA A 251 4.71 10.40 -26.36
CA ALA A 251 3.76 9.32 -26.12
C ALA A 251 4.15 8.45 -24.91
N ALA A 252 5.43 8.13 -24.73
CA ALA A 252 5.93 7.38 -23.59
C ALA A 252 5.71 8.14 -22.27
N ASN A 253 5.93 9.45 -22.25
CA ASN A 253 5.67 10.30 -21.08
C ASN A 253 4.19 10.40 -20.72
N VAL A 254 3.31 10.53 -21.72
CA VAL A 254 1.86 10.49 -21.50
C VAL A 254 1.42 9.12 -20.98
N ALA A 255 1.88 8.04 -21.61
CA ALA A 255 1.59 6.67 -21.18
C ALA A 255 2.11 6.39 -19.76
N PHE A 256 3.26 6.94 -19.38
CA PHE A 256 3.80 6.82 -18.03
C PHE A 256 2.88 7.46 -17.00
N ASN A 257 2.38 8.67 -17.28
CA ASN A 257 1.43 9.35 -16.40
C ASN A 257 0.12 8.58 -16.23
N PHE A 258 -0.47 8.09 -17.33
CA PHE A 258 -1.67 7.25 -17.25
C PHE A 258 -1.41 5.95 -16.51
N THR A 259 -0.26 5.31 -16.71
CA THR A 259 0.13 4.10 -15.97
C THR A 259 0.19 4.38 -14.47
N PHE A 260 0.71 5.54 -14.05
CA PHE A 260 0.78 5.91 -12.64
C PHE A 260 -0.60 6.25 -12.04
N ILE A 261 -1.51 6.82 -12.84
CA ILE A 261 -2.92 7.03 -12.42
C ILE A 261 -3.62 5.68 -12.25
N LEU A 262 -3.45 4.77 -13.21
CA LEU A 262 -3.97 3.41 -13.12
C LEU A 262 -3.42 2.67 -11.90
N TYR A 263 -2.12 2.80 -11.62
CA TYR A 263 -1.52 2.29 -10.39
C TYR A 263 -2.26 2.82 -9.15
N ALA A 264 -2.42 4.14 -9.07
CA ALA A 264 -3.03 4.82 -7.93
C ALA A 264 -4.52 4.48 -7.75
N ALA A 265 -5.22 4.11 -8.81
CA ALA A 265 -6.60 3.64 -8.75
C ALA A 265 -6.70 2.13 -8.45
N ILE A 266 -5.89 1.30 -9.09
CA ILE A 266 -6.05 -0.15 -9.05
C ILE A 266 -5.49 -0.73 -7.75
N VAL A 267 -4.31 -0.29 -7.29
CA VAL A 267 -3.67 -0.85 -6.09
C VAL A 267 -4.55 -0.70 -4.83
N PRO A 268 -5.13 0.47 -4.52
CA PRO A 268 -6.02 0.61 -3.37
C PRO A 268 -7.31 -0.22 -3.47
N CYS A 269 -7.89 -0.34 -4.67
CA CYS A 269 -9.02 -1.24 -4.90
C CYS A 269 -8.67 -2.70 -4.58
N PHE A 270 -7.50 -3.17 -5.01
CA PHE A 270 -6.99 -4.49 -4.65
C PHE A 270 -6.75 -4.62 -3.15
N ILE A 271 -6.22 -3.60 -2.48
CA ILE A 271 -6.05 -3.61 -1.02
C ILE A 271 -7.40 -3.77 -0.31
N ILE A 272 -8.45 -3.03 -0.71
CA ILE A 272 -9.81 -3.20 -0.16
C ILE A 272 -10.32 -4.61 -0.42
N TYR A 273 -10.17 -5.11 -1.64
CA TYR A 273 -10.64 -6.44 -2.03
C TYR A 273 -9.95 -7.56 -1.23
N CYS A 274 -8.63 -7.47 -1.07
CA CYS A 274 -7.83 -8.45 -0.35
C CYS A 274 -7.96 -8.34 1.17
N THR A 275 -8.53 -7.26 1.72
CA THR A 275 -8.74 -7.05 3.15
C THR A 275 -10.23 -7.26 3.48
N PRO A 276 -10.64 -8.45 3.95
CA PRO A 276 -12.06 -8.81 4.14
C PRO A 276 -12.83 -7.80 5.00
N GLU A 277 -12.19 -7.27 6.03
CA GLU A 277 -12.73 -6.28 6.95
C GLU A 277 -13.06 -4.97 6.23
N TRP A 278 -12.14 -4.48 5.40
CA TRP A 278 -12.36 -3.26 4.60
C TRP A 278 -13.39 -3.48 3.50
N SER A 279 -13.41 -4.65 2.87
CA SER A 279 -14.43 -5.03 1.88
C SER A 279 -15.83 -5.04 2.49
N ARG A 280 -16.00 -5.62 3.69
CA ARG A 280 -17.27 -5.63 4.41
C ARG A 280 -17.72 -4.23 4.79
N GLU A 281 -16.82 -3.39 5.28
CA GLU A 281 -17.12 -2.00 5.62
C GLU A 281 -17.46 -1.14 4.41
N THR A 282 -16.76 -1.34 3.29
CA THR A 282 -17.07 -0.68 2.03
C THR A 282 -18.49 -1.04 1.56
N LYS A 283 -18.86 -2.32 1.61
CA LYS A 283 -20.23 -2.77 1.31
C LYS A 283 -21.27 -2.15 2.24
N ARG A 284 -20.98 -2.09 3.56
CA ARG A 284 -21.86 -1.46 4.55
C ARG A 284 -22.08 0.03 4.27
N LEU A 285 -21.01 0.77 4.03
CA LEU A 285 -21.08 2.21 3.72
C LEU A 285 -21.78 2.47 2.39
N PHE A 286 -21.52 1.65 1.37
CA PHE A 286 -22.20 1.73 0.09
C PHE A 286 -23.70 1.46 0.22
N TYR A 287 -24.09 0.46 1.03
CA TYR A 287 -25.49 0.19 1.34
C TYR A 287 -26.15 1.37 2.07
N LEU A 288 -25.49 1.99 3.04
CA LEU A 288 -26.02 3.17 3.74
C LEU A 288 -26.21 4.38 2.81
N LEU A 289 -25.36 4.53 1.79
CA LEU A 289 -25.48 5.60 0.80
C LEU A 289 -26.57 5.33 -0.25
N THR A 290 -26.78 4.07 -0.63
CA THR A 290 -27.74 3.67 -1.67
C THR A 290 -29.13 3.35 -1.13
N SER A 291 -29.25 2.85 0.09
CA SER A 291 -30.55 2.60 0.74
C SER A 291 -31.04 3.83 1.50
N ARG A 292 -31.86 4.63 0.81
CA ARG A 292 -32.80 5.57 1.44
C ARG A 292 -33.82 4.76 2.27
N LYS A 293 -33.73 4.86 3.60
CA LYS A 293 -34.76 4.44 4.60
C LYS A 293 -35.56 3.17 4.22
N SER A 294 -35.03 2.00 4.58
CA SER A 294 -35.84 0.80 4.79
C SER A 294 -35.24 0.05 5.97
N GLY A 295 -36.06 -0.29 6.96
CA GLY A 295 -35.68 -0.70 8.31
C GLY A 295 -34.60 -1.78 8.34
N PHE A 296 -33.36 -1.39 8.65
CA PHE A 296 -32.29 -2.33 8.90
C PHE A 296 -32.36 -2.76 10.37
N ASN A 297 -32.86 -3.97 10.60
CA ASN A 297 -32.86 -4.62 11.90
C ASN A 297 -31.48 -4.52 12.55
N GLN A 298 -31.45 -4.02 13.79
CA GLN A 298 -30.28 -3.82 14.66
C GLN A 298 -29.54 -5.13 15.06
N ASN A 299 -29.75 -6.24 14.36
CA ASN A 299 -29.24 -7.57 14.71
C ASN A 299 -28.10 -8.04 13.80
N LEU A 300 -27.31 -7.12 13.21
CA LEU A 300 -25.98 -7.53 12.73
C LEU A 300 -25.02 -7.50 13.92
N PRO A 301 -24.33 -8.61 14.25
CA PRO A 301 -23.36 -8.61 15.33
C PRO A 301 -22.32 -7.52 15.03
N GLN A 302 -22.25 -6.53 15.93
CA GLN A 302 -21.17 -5.55 15.91
C GLN A 302 -19.87 -6.34 16.11
N SER A 303 -19.12 -6.49 15.02
CA SER A 303 -17.74 -6.98 15.09
C SER A 303 -16.96 -6.01 15.98
N THR A 304 -16.11 -6.54 16.85
CA THR A 304 -15.37 -5.75 17.85
C THR A 304 -14.18 -4.95 17.27
N PHE A 305 -14.00 -4.97 15.93
CA PHE A 305 -13.24 -4.01 15.10
C PHE A 305 -12.01 -3.33 15.73
N GLY A 306 -11.16 -4.06 16.45
CA GLY A 306 -9.92 -3.51 17.02
C GLY A 306 -10.11 -2.33 17.98
N ARG A 307 -11.34 -2.07 18.48
CA ARG A 307 -11.49 -1.36 19.76
C ARG A 307 -11.11 -2.37 20.82
N GLU A 308 -10.33 -1.93 21.82
CA GLU A 308 -10.25 -2.70 23.06
C GLU A 308 -11.69 -2.98 23.49
N LEU A 309 -12.09 -4.25 23.39
CA LEU A 309 -13.15 -4.77 24.23
C LEU A 309 -12.80 -4.26 25.62
N VAL A 310 -13.69 -3.50 26.25
CA VAL A 310 -13.61 -3.30 27.69
C VAL A 310 -13.82 -4.69 28.26
N TYR A 311 -12.70 -5.39 28.39
CA TYR A 311 -12.60 -6.82 28.64
C TYR A 311 -12.53 -6.94 30.14
N GLU A 312 -13.69 -7.01 30.78
CA GLU A 312 -13.74 -7.36 32.19
C GLU A 312 -13.46 -8.86 32.32
N LYS A 313 -12.17 -9.21 32.45
CA LYS A 313 -11.68 -10.60 32.63
C LYS A 313 -12.44 -11.39 33.69
N HIS A 314 -13.02 -10.72 34.68
CA HIS A 314 -13.80 -11.37 35.73
C HIS A 314 -15.10 -12.00 35.19
N VAL A 315 -15.74 -11.37 34.19
CA VAL A 315 -17.03 -11.79 33.63
C VAL A 315 -16.87 -13.02 32.73
N GLU A 316 -15.78 -13.10 31.95
CA GLU A 316 -15.51 -14.27 31.09
C GLU A 316 -15.07 -15.47 31.91
N ALA A 317 -14.24 -15.26 32.94
CA ALA A 317 -13.88 -16.33 33.88
C ALA A 317 -15.14 -16.88 34.55
N GLN A 318 -16.04 -16.01 35.04
CA GLN A 318 -17.31 -16.44 35.61
C GLN A 318 -18.18 -17.18 34.59
N MET A 319 -18.38 -16.64 33.39
CA MET A 319 -19.16 -17.34 32.36
C MET A 319 -18.55 -18.69 31.98
N TYR A 320 -17.22 -18.79 31.84
CA TYR A 320 -16.55 -20.05 31.53
C TYR A 320 -16.72 -21.07 32.65
N PHE A 321 -16.53 -20.67 33.91
CA PHE A 321 -16.74 -21.55 35.06
C PHE A 321 -18.22 -21.91 35.27
N ASP A 322 -19.15 -21.02 34.94
CA ASP A 322 -20.58 -21.28 34.99
C ASP A 322 -21.02 -22.29 33.91
N PHE A 323 -20.48 -22.16 32.69
CA PHE A 323 -20.68 -23.14 31.63
C PHE A 323 -20.06 -24.50 32.01
N LEU A 324 -18.84 -24.50 32.54
CA LEU A 324 -18.17 -25.73 32.99
C LEU A 324 -18.95 -26.42 34.12
N ALA A 325 -19.46 -25.65 35.09
CA ALA A 325 -20.27 -26.16 36.19
C ALA A 325 -21.63 -26.68 35.73
N LYS A 326 -22.19 -26.11 34.65
CA LYS A 326 -23.42 -26.60 34.03
C LYS A 326 -23.20 -27.93 33.32
N ASP A 327 -22.11 -28.07 32.55
CA ASP A 327 -21.76 -29.33 31.89
C ASP A 327 -21.41 -30.42 32.89
N LEU A 328 -20.68 -30.10 33.97
CA LEU A 328 -20.41 -31.03 35.07
C LEU A 328 -21.69 -31.52 35.75
N ARG A 329 -22.68 -30.64 35.98
CA ARG A 329 -23.98 -31.04 36.54
C ARG A 329 -24.76 -31.96 35.60
N ASN A 330 -24.70 -31.72 34.30
CA ASN A 330 -25.34 -32.58 33.30
C ASN A 330 -24.67 -33.96 33.26
N CYS A 331 -23.33 -34.03 33.27
CA CYS A 331 -22.61 -35.31 33.33
C CYS A 331 -22.86 -36.09 34.63
N VAL A 332 -22.96 -35.41 35.79
CA VAL A 332 -23.29 -36.07 37.06
C VAL A 332 -24.75 -36.58 37.06
N SER A 333 -25.67 -35.85 36.43
CA SER A 333 -27.06 -36.31 36.30
C SER A 333 -27.20 -37.55 35.41
N GLU A 334 -26.37 -37.67 34.36
CA GLU A 334 -26.33 -38.88 33.51
C GLU A 334 -25.67 -40.07 34.22
N ALA A 335 -24.71 -39.83 35.13
CA ALA A 335 -24.05 -40.87 35.91
C ALA A 335 -24.88 -41.44 37.08
N VAL A 336 -25.98 -40.77 37.47
CA VAL A 336 -26.92 -41.26 38.52
C VAL A 336 -28.03 -42.14 37.93
N PHE A 337 -28.15 -42.22 36.59
CA PHE A 337 -29.12 -43.05 35.89
C PHE A 337 -28.53 -44.33 35.25
N LEU A 338 -27.28 -44.67 35.60
CA LEU A 338 -26.62 -45.97 35.35
C LEU A 338 -26.31 -46.63 36.69
#